data_AF-A0A2H6MWW0-F1
#
_entry.id   AF-A0A2H6MWW0-F1
#
_cell.length_a   1.000
_cell.length_b   1.000
_cell.length_c   1.000
_cell.angle_alpha   90.00
_cell.angle_beta   90.00
_cell.angle_gamma   90.00
#
_symmetry.space_group_name_H-M   'P 1'
#
loop_
_entity.id
_entity.type
_entity.pdbx_description
1 polymer ?
#
loop_
_entity_poly.entity_id
_entity_poly.type
_entity_poly.pdbx_seq_one_letter_code
_entity_poly.pdbx_strand_id
1 'polypeptide(L)'
;IVVRAAEHPWSVFSLYDFTMLILCCIQEGMALFDSLTGQPHQEDILLFAVPVCAPYTAMAGYKYKVKLTPGTQKKGKAAKTALHNFMQSRESTTREKDLFRSVKDTDLSRNIPGKVKVSAPNLQHLRKK
;
A
#
# COMPACT_ATOMS: atom_id res chain seq x y z
N ILE A 1 8.51 -1.66 -10.57
CA ILE A 1 7.18 -1.85 -11.20
C ILE A 1 6.31 -0.66 -10.79
N VAL A 2 6.17 0.34 -11.67
CA VAL A 2 5.09 1.32 -11.54
C VAL A 2 3.98 0.74 -12.40
N VAL A 3 2.99 0.10 -11.78
CA VAL A 3 1.74 -0.19 -12.49
C VAL A 3 1.06 1.16 -12.70
N ARG A 4 1.45 1.87 -13.76
CA ARG A 4 0.67 2.97 -14.29
C ARG A 4 -0.60 2.31 -14.82
N ALA A 5 -1.61 2.22 -13.97
CA ALA A 5 -2.94 1.83 -14.40
C ALA A 5 -3.41 2.86 -15.44
N ALA A 6 -3.52 2.40 -16.68
CA ALA A 6 -4.28 2.93 -17.81
C ALA A 6 -3.94 4.34 -18.34
N GLU A 7 -3.66 4.38 -19.63
CA GLU A 7 -3.59 5.56 -20.50
C GLU A 7 -4.98 6.18 -20.73
N HIS A 8 -5.64 6.64 -19.67
CA HIS A 8 -6.89 7.38 -19.79
C HIS A 8 -6.77 8.78 -19.19
N PRO A 9 -7.29 9.82 -19.87
CA PRO A 9 -7.24 11.18 -19.37
C PRO A 9 -7.93 11.26 -18.01
N TRP A 10 -7.25 11.94 -17.08
CA TRP A 10 -7.49 12.03 -15.64
C TRP A 10 -8.85 12.60 -15.20
N SER A 11 -9.84 12.70 -16.08
CA SER A 11 -11.05 13.50 -15.87
C SER A 11 -12.29 12.74 -15.38
N VAL A 12 -12.30 11.39 -15.36
CA VAL A 12 -13.57 10.65 -15.12
C VAL A 12 -13.53 9.53 -14.07
N PHE A 13 -12.37 9.23 -13.48
CA PHE A 13 -12.39 8.47 -12.23
C PHE A 13 -12.74 9.44 -11.11
N SER A 14 -13.86 9.18 -10.41
CA SER A 14 -14.21 9.83 -9.15
C SER A 14 -12.94 10.14 -8.38
N LEU A 15 -12.60 11.42 -8.32
CA LEU A 15 -11.36 11.87 -7.78
C LEU A 15 -11.17 11.25 -6.38
N TYR A 16 -9.93 10.89 -6.05
CA TYR A 16 -9.38 10.93 -4.68
C TYR A 16 -9.28 9.65 -3.83
N ASP A 17 -9.15 8.45 -4.42
CA ASP A 17 -8.81 7.23 -3.67
C ASP A 17 -7.56 6.53 -4.22
N PHE A 18 -6.47 7.28 -4.41
CA PHE A 18 -5.17 6.67 -4.71
C PHE A 18 -4.72 5.91 -3.48
N THR A 19 -4.67 4.60 -3.56
CA THR A 19 -4.41 3.80 -2.36
C THR A 19 -3.00 3.25 -2.44
N MET A 20 -2.19 3.63 -1.46
CA MET A 20 -0.80 3.20 -1.31
C MET A 20 -0.79 1.86 -0.60
N LEU A 21 -0.18 0.85 -1.21
CA LEU A 21 -0.12 -0.50 -0.68
C LEU A 21 1.27 -1.08 -0.85
N ILE A 22 1.78 -1.72 0.19
CA ILE A 22 3.01 -2.48 0.18
C ILE A 22 2.70 -3.94 -0.16
N LEU A 23 2.95 -4.31 -1.40
CA LEU A 23 2.77 -5.67 -1.91
C LEU A 23 3.92 -6.53 -1.42
N CYS A 24 3.62 -7.67 -0.80
CA CYS A 24 4.63 -8.49 -0.14
C CYS A 24 4.55 -9.96 -0.60
N CYS A 25 5.39 -10.25 -1.61
CA CYS A 25 6.01 -11.53 -1.98
C CYS A 25 5.17 -12.71 -2.52
N ILE A 26 5.79 -13.68 -3.23
CA ILE A 26 5.95 -15.11 -2.88
C ILE A 26 6.59 -16.00 -3.98
N GLN A 27 7.53 -16.83 -3.50
CA GLN A 27 8.08 -18.10 -4.02
C GLN A 27 9.14 -18.08 -5.13
N GLU A 28 10.28 -18.71 -4.82
CA GLU A 28 11.29 -19.08 -5.82
C GLU A 28 10.66 -20.05 -6.83
N GLY A 29 10.73 -19.71 -8.12
CA GLY A 29 10.25 -20.56 -9.22
C GLY A 29 9.00 -20.06 -9.95
N MET A 30 8.35 -18.98 -9.50
CA MET A 30 7.27 -18.31 -10.23
C MET A 30 7.76 -17.06 -10.97
N ALA A 31 7.04 -16.67 -12.04
CA ALA A 31 7.26 -15.39 -12.67
C ALA A 31 6.98 -14.25 -11.69
N LEU A 32 7.71 -13.14 -11.82
CA LEU A 32 7.65 -12.02 -10.88
C LEU A 32 6.22 -11.52 -10.61
N PHE A 33 5.33 -11.52 -11.61
CA PHE A 33 3.95 -11.05 -11.42
C PHE A 33 3.07 -12.01 -10.62
N ASP A 34 3.31 -13.32 -10.74
CA ASP A 34 2.58 -14.34 -9.99
C ASP A 34 3.07 -14.42 -8.53
N SER A 35 4.27 -13.91 -8.27
CA SER A 35 4.87 -13.77 -6.94
C SER A 35 4.42 -12.53 -6.16
N LEU A 36 3.30 -11.90 -6.50
CA LEU A 36 2.86 -10.67 -5.85
C LEU A 36 1.52 -10.85 -5.15
N THR A 37 1.53 -10.89 -3.81
CA THR A 37 0.27 -10.91 -3.02
C THR A 37 0.02 -9.62 -2.24
N GLY A 38 -1.27 -9.25 -2.20
CA GLY A 38 -1.83 -8.22 -1.32
C GLY A 38 -2.32 -8.75 0.03
N GLN A 39 -2.33 -10.08 0.18
CA GLN A 39 -2.84 -10.82 1.33
C GLN A 39 -1.79 -11.87 1.72
N PRO A 40 -0.68 -11.46 2.35
CA PRO A 40 0.30 -12.41 2.85
C PRO A 40 -0.30 -13.22 4.01
N HIS A 41 -0.14 -14.53 3.94
CA HIS A 41 -0.44 -15.50 4.99
C HIS A 41 0.79 -15.70 5.89
N GLN A 42 0.63 -16.40 7.03
CA GLN A 42 1.72 -16.53 8.01
C GLN A 42 2.78 -17.54 7.57
N GLU A 43 2.36 -18.52 6.77
CA GLU A 43 3.17 -19.55 6.14
C GLU A 43 3.99 -19.03 4.95
N ASP A 44 3.68 -17.81 4.49
CA ASP A 44 4.32 -17.22 3.31
C ASP A 44 5.74 -16.71 3.61
N ILE A 45 6.68 -16.99 2.71
CA ILE A 45 8.04 -16.45 2.80
C ILE A 45 8.07 -15.09 2.11
N LEU A 46 8.25 -14.04 2.93
CA LEU A 46 8.28 -12.66 2.45
C LEU A 46 9.70 -12.18 2.13
N LEU A 47 9.97 -11.80 0.88
CA LEU A 47 11.29 -11.39 0.39
C LEU A 47 11.46 -9.85 0.37
N PHE A 48 10.50 -9.14 -0.21
CA PHE A 48 10.54 -7.68 -0.34
C PHE A 48 9.14 -7.07 -0.33
N ALA A 49 9.12 -5.74 -0.21
CA ALA A 49 7.93 -4.91 -0.13
C ALA A 49 7.93 -3.89 -1.27
N VAL A 50 6.84 -3.80 -2.04
CA VAL A 50 6.73 -2.85 -3.17
C VAL A 50 5.59 -1.86 -2.95
N PRO A 51 5.85 -0.55 -2.92
CA PRO A 51 4.78 0.44 -2.88
C PRO A 51 4.09 0.54 -4.24
N VAL A 52 2.78 0.26 -4.25
CA VAL A 52 1.91 0.40 -5.42
C VAL A 52 0.82 1.45 -5.16
N CYS A 53 0.37 2.12 -6.22
CA CYS A 53 -0.79 3.00 -6.19
C CYS A 53 -1.83 2.47 -7.16
N ALA A 54 -3.03 2.19 -6.67
CA ALA A 54 -4.13 1.69 -7.49
C ALA A 54 -5.48 2.21 -6.96
N PRO A 55 -6.57 2.05 -7.73
CA PRO A 55 -7.93 2.34 -7.26
C PRO A 55 -8.30 1.49 -6.04
N TYR A 56 -8.98 2.07 -5.05
CA TYR A 56 -9.34 1.37 -3.80
C TYR A 56 -10.19 0.11 -4.02
N THR A 57 -11.05 0.12 -5.05
CA THR A 57 -11.89 -1.03 -5.45
C THR A 57 -11.07 -2.21 -5.95
N ALA A 58 -9.99 -1.96 -6.71
CA ALA A 58 -9.08 -3.00 -7.19
C ALA A 58 -8.30 -3.67 -6.04
N MET A 59 -8.19 -3.00 -4.89
CA MET A 59 -7.52 -3.51 -3.69
C MET A 59 -8.50 -3.96 -2.61
N ALA A 60 -9.72 -4.39 -2.98
CA ALA A 60 -10.74 -4.84 -2.01
C ALA A 60 -10.20 -5.88 -1.01
N GLY A 61 -9.46 -6.88 -1.49
CA GLY A 61 -8.89 -7.95 -0.66
C GLY A 61 -7.60 -7.58 0.10
N TYR A 62 -6.94 -6.48 -0.21
CA TYR A 62 -5.60 -6.26 0.34
C TYR A 62 -5.59 -5.92 1.83
N LYS A 63 -4.63 -6.51 2.55
CA LYS A 63 -4.40 -6.34 3.98
C LYS A 63 -3.92 -4.92 4.34
N TYR A 64 -2.92 -4.40 3.62
CA TYR A 64 -2.24 -3.14 3.95
C TYR A 64 -2.64 -1.96 3.06
N LYS A 65 -3.86 -1.44 3.21
CA LYS A 65 -4.34 -0.33 2.36
C LYS A 65 -4.70 0.93 3.13
N VAL A 66 -4.41 2.07 2.52
CA VAL A 66 -4.90 3.39 2.96
C VAL A 66 -5.51 4.16 1.79
N LYS A 67 -6.57 4.89 2.06
CA LYS A 67 -7.21 5.79 1.11
C LYS A 67 -6.50 7.15 1.16
N LEU A 68 -6.01 7.64 0.00
CA LEU A 68 -5.42 8.98 -0.12
C LEU A 68 -6.39 9.92 -0.81
N THR A 69 -6.92 10.86 -0.03
CA THR A 69 -7.76 11.97 -0.51
C THR A 69 -6.94 13.26 -0.59
N PRO A 70 -7.31 14.31 -1.34
CA PRO A 70 -6.66 15.60 -1.28
C PRO A 70 -6.65 16.13 0.13
N GLY A 71 -5.58 16.82 0.44
CA GLY A 71 -5.44 17.46 1.71
C GLY A 71 -4.20 18.33 1.72
N THR A 72 -3.67 18.54 2.91
CA THR A 72 -2.56 19.45 3.14
C THR A 72 -1.23 18.74 3.30
N GLN A 73 -1.21 17.42 3.49
CA GLN A 73 0.03 16.69 3.78
C GLN A 73 0.84 16.47 2.51
N LYS A 74 2.15 16.74 2.59
CA LYS A 74 3.10 16.44 1.51
C LYS A 74 3.20 14.92 1.31
N LYS A 75 3.41 14.48 0.07
CA LYS A 75 3.57 13.07 -0.31
C LYS A 75 4.47 12.24 0.61
N GLY A 76 5.65 12.76 0.98
CA GLY A 76 6.58 12.05 1.88
C GLY A 76 6.01 11.83 3.29
N LYS A 77 5.28 12.82 3.82
CA LYS A 77 4.64 12.68 5.15
C LYS A 77 3.47 11.70 5.08
N ALA A 78 2.64 11.80 4.04
CA ALA A 78 1.54 10.88 3.82
C ALA A 78 2.01 9.42 3.70
N ALA A 79 3.10 9.18 2.96
CA ALA A 79 3.67 7.85 2.81
C ALA A 79 4.14 7.26 4.14
N LYS A 80 4.83 8.08 4.96
CA LYS A 80 5.27 7.68 6.31
C LYS A 80 4.09 7.41 7.24
N THR A 81 3.03 8.21 7.16
CA THR A 81 1.80 7.99 7.94
C THR A 81 1.13 6.68 7.53
N ALA A 82 1.07 6.36 6.24
CA ALA A 82 0.56 5.08 5.75
C ALA A 82 1.36 3.90 6.31
N LEU A 83 2.70 3.96 6.20
CA LEU A 83 3.60 2.94 6.71
C LEU A 83 3.43 2.73 8.22
N HIS A 84 3.36 3.83 8.97
CA HIS A 84 3.16 3.80 10.41
C HIS A 84 1.85 3.12 10.78
N ASN A 85 0.75 3.39 10.06
CA ASN A 85 -0.51 2.70 10.27
C ASN A 85 -0.33 1.18 10.09
N PHE A 86 0.35 0.74 9.03
CA PHE A 86 0.59 -0.68 8.79
C PHE A 86 1.43 -1.32 9.90
N MET A 87 2.44 -0.64 10.41
CA MET A 87 3.26 -1.12 11.51
C MET A 87 2.52 -1.22 12.85
N GLN A 88 1.50 -0.38 13.05
CA GLN A 88 0.65 -0.40 14.25
C GLN A 88 -0.48 -1.43 14.20
N SER A 89 -0.75 -2.02 13.04
CA SER A 89 -1.75 -3.10 12.94
C SER A 89 -1.33 -4.30 13.79
N ARG A 90 -2.30 -4.85 14.53
CA ARG A 90 -2.11 -6.04 15.37
C ARG A 90 -1.80 -7.30 14.54
N GLU A 91 -2.28 -7.33 13.31
CA GLU A 91 -2.12 -8.44 12.38
C GLU A 91 -0.78 -8.41 11.63
N SER A 92 0.04 -7.39 11.86
CA SER A 92 1.36 -7.25 11.25
C SER A 92 2.40 -8.06 12.01
N THR A 93 2.94 -9.07 11.36
CA THR A 93 4.09 -9.87 11.79
C THR A 93 5.35 -9.01 11.86
N THR A 94 6.36 -9.50 12.58
CA THR A 94 7.69 -8.86 12.63
C THR A 94 8.29 -8.76 11.23
N ARG A 95 8.17 -9.81 10.42
CA ARG A 95 8.73 -9.86 9.06
C ARG A 95 8.13 -8.79 8.16
N GLU A 96 6.81 -8.61 8.16
CA GLU A 96 6.15 -7.56 7.38
C GLU A 96 6.66 -6.17 7.80
N LYS A 97 6.82 -5.92 9.10
CA LYS A 97 7.32 -4.64 9.62
C LYS A 97 8.77 -4.36 9.21
N ASP A 98 9.61 -5.38 9.14
CA ASP A 98 11.00 -5.21 8.69
C ASP A 98 11.06 -4.89 7.19
N LEU A 99 10.21 -5.53 6.39
CA LEU A 99 10.10 -5.25 4.96
C LEU A 99 9.52 -3.85 4.71
N PHE A 100 8.57 -3.40 5.52
CA PHE A 100 8.07 -2.02 5.49
C PHE A 100 9.18 -0.99 5.68
N ARG A 101 10.10 -1.25 6.62
CA ARG A 101 11.22 -0.35 6.92
C ARG A 101 12.32 -0.39 5.85
N SER A 102 12.44 -1.47 5.08
CA SER A 102 13.47 -1.59 4.05
C SER A 102 13.14 -0.82 2.77
N VAL A 103 11.87 -0.42 2.58
CA VAL A 103 11.46 0.41 1.44
C VAL A 103 11.95 1.84 1.61
N LYS A 104 12.62 2.38 0.58
CA LYS A 104 13.12 3.76 0.58
C LYS A 104 11.97 4.77 0.58
N ASP A 105 12.13 5.86 1.34
CA ASP A 105 11.19 6.99 1.39
C ASP A 105 10.85 7.57 -0.01
N THR A 106 11.83 7.58 -0.91
CA THR A 106 11.66 8.01 -2.30
C THR A 106 10.69 7.12 -3.05
N ASP A 107 10.77 5.80 -2.87
CA ASP A 107 9.89 4.84 -3.53
C ASP A 107 8.49 4.84 -2.94
N LEU A 108 8.36 5.04 -1.62
CA LEU A 108 7.05 5.16 -0.96
C LEU A 108 6.26 6.37 -1.45
N SER A 109 6.93 7.49 -1.77
CA SER A 109 6.26 8.76 -2.09
C SER A 109 6.21 9.11 -3.58
N ARG A 110 6.97 8.43 -4.45
CA ARG A 110 7.06 8.78 -5.89
C ARG A 110 5.72 8.76 -6.64
N ASN A 111 4.80 7.87 -6.23
CA ASN A 111 3.52 7.65 -6.90
C ASN A 111 2.34 8.35 -6.20
N ILE A 112 2.57 9.05 -5.09
CA ILE A 112 1.52 9.79 -4.39
C ILE A 112 1.27 11.12 -5.11
N PRO A 113 0.02 11.42 -5.50
CA PRO A 113 -0.32 12.67 -6.17
C PRO A 113 -0.29 13.85 -5.19
N GLY A 114 0.33 14.96 -5.58
CA GLY A 114 0.18 16.27 -4.92
C GLY A 114 0.25 16.28 -3.37
N LYS A 115 -0.69 17.02 -2.77
CA LYS A 115 -0.91 17.05 -1.32
C LYS A 115 -2.16 16.24 -0.99
N VAL A 116 -2.04 15.35 -0.01
CA VAL A 116 -3.07 14.37 0.33
C VAL A 116 -3.32 14.31 1.83
N LYS A 117 -4.35 13.57 2.21
CA LYS A 117 -4.73 13.15 3.55
C LYS A 117 -4.88 11.63 3.51
N VAL A 118 -4.31 10.97 4.51
CA VAL A 118 -4.34 9.51 4.67
C VAL A 118 -5.52 9.12 5.55
N SER A 119 -6.32 8.16 5.12
CA SER A 119 -7.32 7.48 5.96
C SER A 119 -7.21 5.96 5.85
N ALA A 120 -7.43 5.25 6.95
CA ALA A 120 -7.32 3.79 7.01
C ALA A 120 -8.65 3.20 7.54
N PRO A 121 -9.73 3.25 6.74
CA PRO A 121 -11.08 2.86 7.21
C PRO A 121 -11.14 1.41 7.72
N ASN A 122 -10.35 0.51 7.13
CA ASN A 122 -10.35 -0.91 7.50
C ASN A 122 -9.49 -1.22 8.73
N LEU A 123 -8.48 -0.39 9.01
CA LEU A 123 -7.58 -0.60 10.15
C LEU A 123 -8.18 -0.13 11.48
N GLN A 124 -9.18 0.76 11.43
CA GLN A 124 -9.90 1.24 12.61
C GLN A 124 -10.95 0.24 13.10
N HIS A 125 -11.60 -0.51 12.20
CA HIS A 125 -12.60 -1.52 12.58
C HIS A 125 -12.00 -2.76 13.25
N LEU A 126 -10.75 -3.11 12.96
CA LEU A 126 -10.00 -4.18 13.64
C LEU A 126 -9.65 -3.87 15.11
N ARG A 127 -9.97 -2.66 15.60
CA ARG A 127 -9.78 -2.27 17.02
C ARG A 127 -10.87 -2.77 17.96
N LYS A 128 -11.94 -3.42 17.46
CA LYS A 128 -12.99 -4.01 18.30
C LYS A 128 -12.87 -5.54 18.34
N LYS A 129 -11.95 -6.03 19.18
CA LYS A 129 -12.11 -7.30 19.90
C LYS A 129 -11.18 -7.31 21.10
#